data_AF-A0A2M8G244-F1
#
_entry.id   AF-A0A2M8G244-F1
#
_cell.length_a   1.000
_cell.length_b   1.000
_cell.length_c   1.000
_cell.angle_alpha   90.00
_cell.angle_beta   90.00
_cell.angle_gamma   90.00
#
_symmetry.space_group_name_H-M   'P 1'
#
loop_
_entity.id
_entity.type
_entity.pdbx_description
1 polymer ?
#
loop_
_entity_poly.entity_id
_entity_poly.type
_entity_poly.pdbx_seq_one_letter_code
_entity_poly.pdbx_strand_id
1 'polypeptide(L)' 'MEKLKKILTPKNLLALGLLVLAVILRFIPHIPNFAPVTALALFAGVYFGGASAYLLPLAVMFISDIFLGFHSTML' A
#
# COMPACT_ATOMS: atom_id res chain seq x y z
N MET A 1 -13.88 -3.99 23.63
CA MET A 1 -14.65 -3.99 22.37
C MET A 1 -14.88 -2.59 21.79
N GLU A 2 -15.01 -1.53 22.60
CA GLU A 2 -15.19 -0.14 22.10
C GLU A 2 -14.03 0.39 21.23
N LYS A 3 -12.77 0.10 21.60
CA LYS A 3 -11.60 0.51 20.81
C LYS A 3 -11.60 -0.09 19.40
N LEU A 4 -12.09 -1.32 19.25
CA LEU A 4 -12.15 -2.02 17.96
C LEU A 4 -13.21 -1.38 17.03
N LYS A 5 -14.37 -1.00 17.58
CA LYS A 5 -15.41 -0.23 16.85
C LYS A 5 -14.90 1.14 16.40
N LYS A 6 -14.04 1.79 17.18
CA LYS A 6 -13.42 3.08 16.83
C LYS A 6 -12.44 2.96 15.66
N ILE A 7 -11.83 1.78 15.47
CA ILE A 7 -10.94 1.47 14.34
C ILE A 7 -11.75 1.04 13.11
N LEU A 8 -12.82 0.28 13.30
CA LEU A 8 -13.73 -0.22 12.25
C LEU A 8 -14.76 0.84 11.80
N THR A 9 -14.30 2.05 11.50
CA THR A 9 -15.15 3.05 10.86
C THR A 9 -15.25 2.80 9.35
N PRO A 10 -16.33 3.24 8.67
CA PRO A 10 -16.50 3.03 7.22
C PRO A 10 -15.32 3.56 6.40
N LYS A 11 -14.76 4.70 6.83
CA LYS A 11 -13.58 5.33 6.24
C LYS A 11 -12.32 4.46 6.36
N ASN A 12 -12.08 3.89 7.54
CA ASN A 12 -10.92 3.03 7.76
C ASN A 12 -11.08 1.68 7.03
N LEU A 13 -12.31 1.17 6.94
CA LEU A 13 -12.62 -0.04 6.17
C LEU A 13 -12.37 0.18 4.67
N LEU A 14 -12.80 1.33 4.15
CA LEU A 14 -12.53 1.75 2.76
C LEU A 14 -11.03 1.89 2.52
N ALA A 15 -10.30 2.56 3.41
CA ALA A 15 -8.85 2.71 3.30
C ALA A 15 -8.13 1.35 3.31
N LEU A 16 -8.55 0.43 4.18
CA LEU A 16 -8.02 -0.94 4.22
C LEU A 16 -8.35 -1.71 2.94
N GLY A 17 -9.58 -1.60 2.43
CA GLY A 17 -9.99 -2.23 1.16
C GLY A 17 -9.19 -1.73 -0.03
N LEU A 18 -8.96 -0.40 -0.12
CA LEU A 18 -8.11 0.19 -1.17
C LEU A 18 -6.65 -0.26 -1.06
N LEU A 19 -6.14 -0.42 0.16
CA LEU A 19 -4.78 -0.90 0.40
C LEU A 19 -4.62 -2.35 -0.06
N VAL A 20 -5.57 -3.22 0.29
CA VAL A 20 -5.61 -4.61 -0.18
C VAL A 20 -5.72 -4.67 -1.71
N LEU A 21 -6.61 -3.87 -2.30
CA LEU A 21 -6.76 -3.78 -3.75
C LEU A 21 -5.47 -3.34 -4.43
N ALA A 22 -4.76 -2.35 -3.88
CA ALA A 22 -3.49 -1.88 -4.41
C ALA A 22 -2.40 -2.97 -4.41
N VAL A 23 -2.36 -3.79 -3.35
CA VAL A 23 -1.45 -4.95 -3.29
C VAL A 23 -1.80 -5.98 -4.35
N ILE A 24 -3.08 -6.32 -4.51
CA ILE A 24 -3.53 -7.31 -5.52
C ILE A 24 -3.25 -6.82 -6.94
N LEU A 25 -3.60 -5.56 -7.25
CA LEU A 25 -3.40 -4.98 -8.58
C LEU A 25 -1.92 -4.89 -8.96
N ARG A 26 -0.99 -4.95 -8.01
CA ARG A 26 0.45 -4.96 -8.28
C ARG A 26 0.91 -6.26 -8.93
N PHE A 27 0.21 -7.37 -8.70
CA PHE A 27 0.47 -8.66 -9.36
C PHE A 27 -0.03 -8.69 -10.81
N ILE A 28 -0.86 -7.73 -11.20
CA ILE A 28 -1.35 -7.59 -12.58
C ILE A 28 -0.39 -6.67 -13.33
N PRO A 29 -0.06 -6.98 -14.60
CA PRO A 29 0.70 -6.06 -15.44
C PRO A 29 -0.06 -4.74 -15.56
N HIS A 30 0.55 -3.69 -15.06
CA HIS A 30 0.04 -2.33 -15.09
C HIS A 30 0.99 -1.45 -15.93
N ILE A 31 0.47 -0.32 -16.41
CA ILE A 31 1.23 0.63 -17.21
C ILE A 31 2.34 1.24 -16.33
N PRO A 32 3.55 1.48 -16.86
CA PRO A 32 4.59 2.22 -16.16
C PRO A 32 4.05 3.54 -15.60
N ASN A 33 4.41 3.89 -14.35
CA ASN A 33 3.91 5.06 -13.60
C ASN A 33 2.43 5.01 -13.16
N PHE A 34 1.64 3.99 -13.54
CA PHE A 34 0.28 3.77 -13.05
C PHE A 34 0.23 2.62 -12.04
N ALA A 35 1.29 2.49 -11.23
CA ALA A 35 1.37 1.44 -10.23
C ALA A 35 0.43 1.77 -9.06
N PRO A 36 -0.38 0.82 -8.57
CA PRO A 36 -1.27 1.03 -7.42
C PRO A 36 -0.55 1.49 -6.15
N VAL A 37 0.74 1.17 -6.02
CA VAL A 37 1.60 1.64 -4.92
C VAL A 37 1.80 3.16 -4.91
N THR A 38 1.68 3.82 -6.07
CA THR A 38 1.77 5.28 -6.18
C THR A 38 0.60 5.96 -5.50
N ALA A 39 -0.61 5.43 -5.71
CA ALA A 39 -1.80 5.88 -4.99
C ALA A 39 -1.63 5.62 -3.48
N LEU A 40 -1.15 4.44 -3.09
CA LEU A 40 -0.87 4.12 -1.69
C LEU A 40 0.10 5.12 -1.05
N ALA A 41 1.18 5.52 -1.73
CA ALA A 41 2.13 6.51 -1.23
C ALA A 41 1.49 7.89 -1.02
N LEU A 42 0.64 8.31 -1.95
CA LEU A 42 -0.05 9.61 -1.87
C LEU A 42 -1.06 9.64 -0.72
N PHE A 43 -1.84 8.56 -0.55
CA PHE A 43 -2.71 8.40 0.61
C PHE A 43 -1.91 8.26 1.91
N ALA A 44 -0.78 7.55 1.90
CA ALA A 44 0.05 7.40 3.08
C ALA A 44 0.57 8.75 3.58
N GLY A 45 1.01 9.64 2.68
CA GLY A 45 1.46 10.99 3.05
C GLY A 45 0.36 11.92 3.57
N VAL A 46 -0.88 11.75 3.11
CA VAL A 46 -2.01 12.57 3.57
C VAL A 46 -2.56 12.10 4.91
N TYR A 47 -2.59 10.78 5.14
CA TYR A 47 -3.26 10.18 6.30
C TYR A 47 -2.31 9.78 7.43
N PHE A 48 -1.06 9.47 7.12
CA PHE A 48 -0.03 9.12 8.08
C PHE A 48 1.02 10.23 8.15
N GLY A 49 1.46 10.56 9.37
CA GLY A 49 2.49 11.56 9.60
C GLY A 49 3.86 10.93 9.86
N GLY A 50 4.92 11.72 9.65
CA GLY A 50 6.29 11.33 9.99
C GLY A 50 6.79 10.10 9.22
N ALA A 51 7.59 9.25 9.87
CA ALA A 51 8.21 8.08 9.23
C ALA A 51 7.19 7.07 8.68
N SER A 52 6.00 6.98 9.28
CA SER A 52 4.96 6.02 8.88
C SER A 52 4.41 6.27 7.46
N ALA A 53 4.42 7.52 7.00
CA ALA A 53 4.05 7.88 5.63
C ALA A 53 4.96 7.23 4.57
N TYR A 54 6.23 7.03 4.90
CA TYR A 54 7.24 6.44 4.03
C TYR A 54 7.36 4.92 4.23
N LEU A 55 7.32 4.48 5.49
CA LEU A 55 7.47 3.07 5.84
C LEU A 55 6.36 2.20 5.26
N LEU A 56 5.12 2.71 5.22
CA LEU A 56 3.99 1.92 4.73
C LEU A 56 4.11 1.57 3.23
N PRO A 57 4.33 2.54 2.30
CA PRO A 57 4.57 2.22 0.89
C PRO A 57 5.82 1.36 0.68
N LEU A 58 6.92 1.66 1.36
CA LEU A 58 8.18 0.93 1.22
C LEU A 58 8.06 -0.52 1.69
N ALA A 59 7.40 -0.76 2.82
CA ALA A 59 7.14 -2.11 3.31
C ALA A 59 6.27 -2.90 2.31
N VAL A 60 5.23 -2.25 1.75
CA VAL A 60 4.39 -2.88 0.72
C VAL A 60 5.21 -3.21 -0.52
N MET A 61 6.11 -2.32 -0.96
CA MET A 61 7.05 -2.62 -2.04
C MET A 61 7.90 -3.83 -1.75
N PHE A 62 8.67 -3.77 -0.67
CA PHE A 62 9.60 -4.82 -0.31
C PHE A 62 8.92 -6.18 -0.18
N ILE A 63 7.79 -6.24 0.52
CA ILE A 63 7.05 -7.50 0.69
C ILE A 63 6.56 -8.02 -0.65
N SER A 64 5.96 -7.19 -1.51
CA SER A 64 5.48 -7.67 -2.81
C SER A 64 6.61 -8.08 -3.75
N ASP A 65 7.78 -7.45 -3.67
CA ASP A 65 8.92 -7.76 -4.53
C ASP A 65 9.54 -9.12 -4.17
N ILE A 66 9.41 -9.58 -2.91
CA ILE A 66 9.76 -10.96 -2.51
C ILE A 66 8.94 -11.98 -3.31
N PHE A 67 7.67 -11.70 -3.60
CA PHE A 67 6.79 -12.60 -4.35
C PHE A 67 6.91 -12.43 -5.87
N LEU A 68 7.11 -11.21 -6.35
CA LEU A 68 7.25 -10.91 -7.79
C LEU A 68 8.66 -11.22 -8.33
N GLY A 69 9.65 -11.31 -7.45
CA GLY A 69 11.06 -11.42 -7.81
C GLY A 69 11.72 -10.06 -8.04
N PHE A 70 13.01 -9.97 -7.74
CA PHE A 70 13.79 -8.76 -7.98
C PHE A 70 14.02 -8.55 -9.48
N HIS A 71 13.88 -7.31 -9.93
CA HIS A 71 14.15 -6.94 -11.31
C HIS A 71 15.61 -7.20 -11.66
N SER A 72 15.88 -7.57 -12.91
CA SER A 72 17.23 -7.82 -13.42
C SER A 72 18.16 -6.61 -13.34
N THR A 73 17.61 -5.40 -13.20
CA THR A 73 18.36 -4.16 -12.94
C THR A 73 18.84 -4.01 -11.49
N MET A 74 18.39 -4.87 -10.56
CA MET A 74 18.85 -4.90 -9.17
C MET A 74 19.94 -5.96 -8.89
N LEU A 75 20.23 -6.82 -9.88
CA LEU A 75 21.34 -7.78 -9.87
C LEU A 75 22.48 -7.24 -10.75
#